data_AF-A0A177LTD8-F1
#
_entry.id   AF-A0A177LTD8-F1
#
_cell.length_a   1.000
_cell.length_b   1.000
_cell.length_c   1.000
_cell.angle_alpha   90.00
_cell.angle_beta   90.00
_cell.angle_gamma   90.00
#
_symmetry.space_group_name_H-M   'P 1'
#
loop_
_entity.id
_entity.type
_entity.pdbx_description
1 polymer ?
#
loop_
_entity_poly.entity_id
_entity_poly.type
_entity_poly.pdbx_seq_one_letter_code
_entity_poly.pdbx_strand_id
1 'polypeptide(L)'
;MKNLSALCLIITSLLLWSCENKVEKTTDAKKVQKTPEVNDNWDFTNREFEDSHIRLLNKFDVFSFDKISDSTIILHGNIFQGWKRKALEIKDTLQLTEKHFSQDSLGKKRQQILTYSKRDQTIFQLIITKKELTYDSGNRKLKTDVWFDYSGKLSINKKQLKYSTSDLYTK
;
A
#
# COMPACT_ATOMS: atom_id res chain seq x y z
N MET A 1 30.95 -10.53 51.08
CA MET A 1 31.21 -11.99 50.98
C MET A 1 30.42 -12.71 52.05
N LYS A 2 29.74 -13.79 51.65
CA LYS A 2 29.12 -14.89 52.43
C LYS A 2 27.67 -14.70 52.93
N ASN A 3 26.79 -15.38 52.20
CA ASN A 3 25.49 -15.93 52.60
C ASN A 3 25.62 -16.97 53.71
N LEU A 4 24.58 -17.12 54.54
CA LEU A 4 24.05 -18.33 55.21
C LEU A 4 23.04 -17.82 56.27
N SER A 5 21.81 -18.29 56.48
CA SER A 5 20.99 -19.32 55.83
C SER A 5 19.60 -19.34 56.51
N ALA A 6 18.55 -19.49 55.69
CA ALA A 6 17.34 -20.28 55.92
C ALA A 6 16.75 -20.38 57.34
N LEU A 7 15.67 -19.63 57.59
CA LEU A 7 14.64 -20.03 58.55
C LEU A 7 13.30 -19.37 58.19
N CYS A 8 12.52 -20.02 57.32
CA CYS A 8 11.08 -19.75 57.22
C CYS A 8 10.42 -20.88 56.42
N LEU A 9 10.21 -22.02 57.08
CA LEU A 9 9.36 -23.09 56.60
C LEU A 9 8.40 -23.44 57.72
N ILE A 10 7.16 -23.72 57.32
CA ILE A 10 6.02 -24.19 58.12
C ILE A 10 5.15 -23.06 58.69
N ILE A 11 4.50 -22.34 57.77
CA ILE A 11 3.21 -21.68 58.04
C ILE A 11 2.11 -22.61 57.52
N THR A 12 1.47 -23.26 58.49
CA THR A 12 0.05 -23.61 58.55
C THR A 12 -0.56 -24.35 57.36
N SER A 13 -0.43 -25.67 57.43
CA SER A 13 -1.46 -26.63 56.99
C SER A 13 -2.70 -26.52 57.90
N LEU A 14 -3.59 -25.58 57.62
CA LEU A 14 -4.95 -25.58 58.13
C LEU A 14 -5.78 -24.70 57.22
N LEU A 15 -6.53 -25.34 56.32
CA LEU A 15 -7.86 -24.96 55.81
C LEU A 15 -8.18 -25.88 54.61
N LEU A 16 -8.22 -27.18 54.89
CA LEU A 16 -9.03 -28.13 54.13
C LEU A 16 -10.41 -28.15 54.80
N TRP A 17 -11.34 -27.33 54.28
CA TRP A 17 -12.78 -27.63 54.19
C TRP A 17 -13.55 -26.35 53.83
N SER A 18 -13.75 -26.15 52.52
CA SER A 18 -15.09 -25.93 52.01
C SER A 18 -15.11 -26.37 50.56
N CYS A 19 -15.69 -27.55 50.34
CA CYS A 19 -16.22 -27.94 49.04
C CYS A 19 -17.32 -26.95 48.65
N GLU A 20 -17.03 -26.06 47.72
CA GLU A 20 -17.99 -25.68 46.69
C GLU A 20 -17.28 -25.75 45.34
N ASN A 21 -17.40 -26.92 44.71
CA ASN A 21 -17.19 -27.09 43.27
C ASN A 21 -18.25 -26.24 42.54
N LYS A 22 -17.99 -24.94 42.36
CA LYS A 22 -18.55 -24.21 41.23
C LYS A 22 -17.55 -24.36 40.10
N VAL A 23 -17.81 -25.35 39.26
CA VAL A 23 -17.25 -25.46 37.91
C VAL A 23 -17.63 -24.17 37.19
N GLU A 24 -16.74 -23.18 37.20
CA GLU A 24 -16.77 -22.12 36.20
C GLU A 24 -16.57 -22.82 34.86
N LYS A 25 -17.67 -22.90 34.09
CA LYS A 25 -17.60 -23.23 32.67
C LYS A 25 -16.62 -22.24 32.06
N THR A 26 -15.45 -22.74 31.70
CA THR A 26 -14.53 -22.11 30.76
C THR A 26 -15.38 -21.59 29.62
N THR A 27 -15.55 -20.28 29.59
CA THR A 27 -16.23 -19.61 28.50
C THR A 27 -15.41 -19.94 27.27
N ASP A 28 -16.04 -20.66 26.34
CA ASP A 28 -15.44 -21.09 25.09
C ASP A 28 -14.52 -20.01 24.57
N ALA A 29 -13.25 -20.36 24.38
CA ALA A 29 -12.30 -19.52 23.67
C ALA A 29 -13.04 -19.00 22.44
N LYS A 30 -13.28 -17.68 22.40
CA LYS A 30 -13.86 -17.01 21.24
C LYS A 30 -13.12 -17.58 20.06
N LYS A 31 -13.78 -18.44 19.27
CA LYS A 31 -13.30 -18.87 17.97
C LYS A 31 -12.92 -17.57 17.30
N VAL A 32 -11.61 -17.35 17.16
CA VAL A 32 -11.10 -16.32 16.26
C VAL A 32 -11.76 -16.70 14.95
N GLN A 33 -12.82 -15.96 14.60
CA GLN A 33 -13.41 -16.06 13.28
C GLN A 33 -12.21 -15.93 12.36
N LYS A 34 -11.87 -17.01 11.66
CA LYS A 34 -10.91 -16.94 10.57
C LYS A 34 -11.48 -15.88 9.66
N THR A 35 -10.94 -14.67 9.77
CA THR A 35 -11.19 -13.61 8.82
C THR A 35 -10.96 -14.26 7.47
N PRO A 36 -11.92 -14.20 6.53
CA PRO A 36 -11.75 -14.82 5.23
C PRO A 36 -10.37 -14.40 4.72
N GLU A 37 -9.55 -15.38 4.29
CA GLU A 37 -8.30 -15.11 3.60
C GLU A 37 -8.65 -14.20 2.43
N VAL A 38 -8.45 -12.90 2.62
CA VAL A 38 -8.60 -11.93 1.55
C VAL A 38 -7.46 -12.26 0.61
N ASN A 39 -7.81 -12.85 -0.53
CA ASN A 39 -6.89 -13.13 -1.60
C ASN A 39 -6.33 -11.78 -2.09
N ASP A 40 -5.24 -11.33 -1.49
CA ASP A 40 -4.66 -10.00 -1.68
C ASP A 40 -3.72 -9.99 -2.89
N ASN A 41 -4.23 -10.54 -4.00
CA ASN A 41 -3.46 -10.80 -5.21
C ASN A 41 -3.68 -9.70 -6.25
N TRP A 42 -3.53 -8.44 -5.82
CA TRP A 42 -3.54 -7.31 -6.74
C TRP A 42 -2.12 -6.92 -7.15
N ASP A 43 -1.99 -6.54 -8.41
CA ASP A 43 -0.74 -6.13 -9.04
C ASP A 43 -1.05 -5.34 -10.32
N PHE A 44 -0.68 -4.06 -10.34
CA PHE A 44 -0.94 -3.18 -11.48
C PHE A 44 -0.23 -3.62 -12.77
N THR A 45 0.90 -4.31 -12.65
CA THR A 45 1.61 -4.80 -13.84
C THR A 45 0.87 -5.93 -14.51
N ASN A 46 -0.03 -6.63 -13.81
CA ASN A 46 -0.76 -7.73 -14.43
C ASN A 46 -1.71 -7.21 -15.51
N ARG A 47 -1.78 -7.95 -16.61
CA ARG A 47 -2.65 -7.62 -17.75
C ARG A 47 -4.14 -7.56 -17.39
N GLU A 48 -4.56 -8.31 -16.38
CA GLU A 48 -5.95 -8.36 -15.89
C GLU A 48 -6.33 -7.14 -15.04
N PHE A 49 -5.38 -6.29 -14.65
CA PHE A 49 -5.68 -5.07 -13.91
C PHE A 49 -6.39 -4.07 -14.82
N GLU A 50 -7.61 -3.69 -14.45
CA GLU A 50 -8.53 -2.91 -15.30
C GLU A 50 -7.94 -1.57 -15.75
N ASP A 51 -7.25 -0.89 -14.84
CA ASP A 51 -6.61 0.39 -15.15
C ASP A 51 -5.37 0.19 -16.04
N SER A 52 -5.44 0.79 -17.22
CA SER A 52 -4.39 0.79 -18.23
C SER A 52 -3.98 2.20 -18.65
N HIS A 53 -4.82 3.21 -18.40
CA HIS A 53 -4.52 4.61 -18.62
C HIS A 53 -4.71 5.40 -17.34
N ILE A 54 -3.68 6.12 -16.90
CA ILE A 54 -3.74 6.95 -15.70
C ILE A 54 -3.26 8.35 -16.04
N ARG A 55 -4.03 9.34 -15.60
CA ARG A 55 -3.72 10.76 -15.75
C ARG A 55 -3.39 11.35 -14.38
N LEU A 56 -2.21 11.95 -14.29
CA LEU A 56 -1.71 12.63 -13.11
C LEU A 56 -1.49 14.11 -13.38
N LEU A 57 -1.74 14.93 -12.37
CA LEU A 57 -1.64 16.38 -12.43
C LEU A 57 -0.53 16.87 -11.51
N ASN A 58 0.12 17.96 -11.90
CA ASN A 58 0.95 18.78 -11.02
C ASN A 58 0.75 20.25 -11.39
N LYS A 59 0.01 21.00 -10.57
CA LYS A 59 -0.31 22.42 -10.80
C LYS A 59 -0.92 22.65 -12.19
N PHE A 60 -0.11 23.09 -13.16
CA PHE A 60 -0.51 23.38 -14.54
C PHE A 60 -0.07 22.30 -15.54
N ASP A 61 0.74 21.34 -15.09
CA ASP A 61 1.29 20.28 -15.91
C ASP A 61 0.38 19.04 -15.85
N VAL A 62 0.23 18.38 -17.00
CA VAL A 62 -0.56 17.16 -17.12
C VAL A 62 0.34 16.06 -17.63
N PHE A 63 0.36 14.94 -16.92
CA PHE A 63 1.02 13.72 -17.33
C PHE A 63 -0.01 12.62 -17.45
N SER A 64 0.17 11.74 -18.43
CA SER A 64 -0.61 10.52 -18.52
C SER A 64 0.31 9.40 -18.95
N PHE A 65 -0.07 8.17 -18.63
CA PHE A 65 0.64 7.03 -19.18
C PHE A 65 -0.30 5.92 -19.56
N ASP A 66 0.12 5.19 -20.59
CA ASP A 66 -0.57 4.02 -21.12
C ASP A 66 0.28 2.78 -20.81
N LYS A 67 -0.32 1.82 -20.11
CA LYS A 67 0.25 0.50 -19.86
C LYS A 67 0.17 -0.33 -21.13
N ILE A 68 1.31 -0.62 -21.73
CA ILE A 68 1.40 -1.40 -22.97
C ILE A 68 1.64 -2.88 -22.67
N SER A 69 2.41 -3.16 -21.61
CA SER A 69 2.68 -4.50 -21.11
C SER A 69 2.99 -4.45 -19.62
N ASP A 70 3.22 -5.62 -19.03
CA ASP A 70 3.57 -5.77 -17.62
C ASP A 70 4.85 -5.01 -17.22
N SER A 71 5.73 -4.70 -18.19
CA SER A 71 7.00 -4.01 -17.95
C SER A 71 7.16 -2.70 -18.73
N THR A 72 6.19 -2.31 -19.55
CA THR A 72 6.34 -1.15 -20.45
C THR A 72 5.17 -0.21 -20.37
N ILE A 73 5.48 1.09 -20.25
CA ILE A 73 4.50 2.16 -20.36
C ILE A 73 4.92 3.17 -21.44
N ILE A 74 3.96 3.91 -21.95
CA ILE A 74 4.20 5.14 -22.72
C ILE A 74 3.82 6.31 -21.81
N LEU A 75 4.80 7.11 -21.41
CA LEU A 75 4.59 8.37 -20.70
C LEU A 75 4.33 9.48 -21.70
N HIS A 76 3.21 10.16 -21.52
CA HIS A 76 2.82 11.40 -22.16
C HIS A 76 2.88 12.52 -21.13
N GLY A 77 3.29 13.71 -21.56
CA GLY A 77 3.28 14.87 -20.69
C GLY A 77 3.15 16.16 -21.47
N ASN A 78 2.51 17.13 -20.84
CA ASN A 78 2.31 18.46 -21.36
C ASN A 78 2.74 19.46 -20.29
N ILE A 79 3.93 20.04 -20.46
CA ILE A 79 4.58 20.89 -19.46
C ILE A 79 4.33 22.35 -19.81
N PHE A 80 3.70 23.08 -18.90
CA PHE A 80 3.42 24.49 -19.04
C PHE A 80 4.71 25.31 -19.06
N GLN A 81 4.88 26.14 -20.09
CA GLN A 81 6.06 27.00 -20.27
C GLN A 81 5.75 28.49 -20.06
N GLY A 82 4.62 28.81 -19.40
CA GLY A 82 4.10 30.17 -19.30
C GLY A 82 3.09 30.50 -20.40
N TRP A 83 2.25 31.50 -20.16
CA TRP A 83 1.11 31.88 -21.03
C TRP A 83 1.49 32.35 -22.44
N LYS A 84 2.75 32.78 -22.64
CA LYS A 84 3.25 33.31 -23.93
C LYS A 84 3.95 32.26 -24.78
N ARG A 85 4.12 31.03 -24.28
CA ARG A 85 4.83 29.95 -24.96
C ARG A 85 3.89 28.75 -25.12
N LYS A 86 4.07 28.03 -26.22
CA LYS A 86 3.41 26.72 -26.36
C LYS A 86 3.95 25.80 -25.28
N ALA A 87 3.07 24.97 -24.75
CA ALA A 87 3.47 23.97 -23.77
C ALA A 87 4.40 22.93 -24.44
N LEU A 88 5.28 22.34 -23.64
CA LEU A 88 6.25 21.37 -24.11
C LEU A 88 5.67 19.98 -23.97
N GLU A 89 5.45 19.34 -25.11
CA GLU A 89 4.99 17.95 -25.16
C GLU A 89 6.16 16.99 -24.99
N ILE A 90 5.94 15.96 -24.18
CA ILE A 90 6.84 14.83 -24.03
C ILE A 90 6.10 13.54 -24.37
N LYS A 91 6.79 12.63 -25.05
CA LYS A 91 6.36 11.26 -25.25
C LYS A 91 7.57 10.34 -25.14
N ASP A 92 7.57 9.45 -24.16
CA ASP A 92 8.62 8.47 -23.95
C ASP A 92 8.05 7.09 -23.68
N THR A 93 8.64 6.08 -24.30
CA THR A 93 8.48 4.68 -23.85
C THR A 93 9.44 4.44 -22.69
N LEU A 94 8.90 4.04 -21.53
CA LEU A 94 9.66 3.74 -20.33
C LEU A 94 9.56 2.25 -19.99
N GLN A 95 10.65 1.70 -19.47
CA GLN A 95 10.74 0.30 -19.04
C GLN A 95 10.73 0.23 -17.52
N LEU A 96 10.03 -0.76 -16.97
CA LEU A 96 10.00 -1.04 -15.54
C LEU A 96 11.39 -1.47 -15.09
N THR A 97 11.97 -0.74 -14.16
CA THR A 97 13.28 -1.06 -13.57
C THR A 97 13.17 -1.56 -12.15
N GLU A 98 12.15 -1.11 -11.41
CA GLU A 98 11.94 -1.56 -10.03
C GLU A 98 10.45 -1.74 -9.74
N LYS A 99 10.15 -2.75 -8.94
CA LYS A 99 8.80 -3.06 -8.46
C LYS A 99 8.88 -3.47 -6.99
N HIS A 100 8.14 -2.76 -6.16
CA HIS A 100 8.11 -3.01 -4.72
C HIS A 100 6.69 -2.94 -4.19
N PHE A 101 6.37 -3.79 -3.21
CA PHE A 101 5.12 -3.73 -2.46
C PHE A 101 5.41 -3.32 -1.02
N SER A 102 4.65 -2.34 -0.54
CA SER A 102 4.58 -2.03 0.89
C SER A 102 3.40 -2.77 1.52
N GLN A 103 3.65 -3.37 2.67
CA GLN A 103 2.69 -4.18 3.42
C GLN A 103 2.39 -3.56 4.78
N ASP A 104 1.21 -3.84 5.32
CA ASP A 104 0.89 -3.54 6.73
C ASP A 104 1.45 -4.60 7.68
N SER A 105 1.26 -4.39 8.99
CA SER A 105 1.72 -5.33 10.04
C SER A 105 1.09 -6.72 9.97
N LEU A 106 0.02 -6.88 9.19
CA LEU A 106 -0.67 -8.15 8.96
C LEU A 106 -0.23 -8.82 7.64
N GLY A 107 0.76 -8.24 6.94
CA GLY A 107 1.29 -8.74 5.68
C GLY A 107 0.43 -8.41 4.45
N LYS A 108 -0.61 -7.57 4.59
CA LYS A 108 -1.46 -7.18 3.45
C LYS A 108 -0.80 -6.08 2.63
N LYS A 109 -0.79 -6.22 1.31
CA LYS A 109 -0.30 -5.22 0.35
C LYS A 109 -1.17 -3.96 0.40
N ARG A 110 -0.56 -2.85 0.82
CA ARG A 110 -1.21 -1.53 0.87
C ARG A 110 -0.79 -0.63 -0.26
N GLN A 111 0.47 -0.73 -0.69
CA GLN A 111 0.97 0.07 -1.79
C GLN A 111 1.82 -0.76 -2.74
N GLN A 112 1.80 -0.37 -4.01
CA GLN A 112 2.71 -0.83 -5.03
C GLN A 112 3.45 0.38 -5.58
N ILE A 113 4.77 0.28 -5.60
CA ILE A 113 5.66 1.31 -6.13
C ILE A 113 6.35 0.73 -7.35
N LEU A 114 6.20 1.42 -8.48
CA LEU A 114 6.75 1.03 -9.77
C LEU A 114 7.65 2.15 -10.28
N THR A 115 8.93 1.84 -10.48
CA THR A 115 9.89 2.77 -11.09
C THR A 115 10.07 2.38 -12.54
N TYR A 116 9.78 3.32 -13.44
CA TYR A 116 9.99 3.21 -14.88
C TYR A 116 11.08 4.18 -15.31
N SER A 117 11.93 3.77 -16.24
CA SER A 117 12.98 4.66 -16.75
C SER A 117 13.29 4.47 -18.23
N LYS A 118 14.01 5.46 -18.78
CA LYS A 118 14.63 5.41 -20.10
C LYS A 118 16.02 6.02 -20.04
N ARG A 119 17.05 5.16 -20.06
CA ARG A 119 18.48 5.53 -20.16
C ARG A 119 18.88 6.71 -19.26
N ASP A 120 18.36 6.72 -18.03
CA ASP A 120 18.57 7.77 -17.01
C ASP A 120 18.14 9.20 -17.41
N GLN A 121 17.47 9.36 -18.56
CA GLN A 121 16.96 10.64 -19.04
C GLN A 121 15.59 10.96 -18.49
N THR A 122 14.76 9.93 -18.29
CA THR A 122 13.41 10.05 -17.74
C THR A 122 13.26 8.96 -16.69
N ILE A 123 12.88 9.34 -15.47
CA ILE A 123 12.56 8.45 -14.37
C ILE A 123 11.17 8.82 -13.88
N PHE A 124 10.25 7.87 -13.95
CA PHE A 124 8.88 8.01 -13.48
C PHE A 124 8.60 6.96 -12.41
N GLN A 125 8.20 7.40 -11.23
CA GLN A 125 7.77 6.52 -10.15
C GLN A 125 6.25 6.65 -10.02
N LEU A 126 5.54 5.55 -10.24
CA LEU A 126 4.11 5.43 -9.97
C LEU A 126 3.92 4.78 -8.60
N ILE A 127 3.07 5.39 -7.77
CA ILE A 127 2.70 4.89 -6.45
C ILE A 127 1.20 4.62 -6.49
N ILE A 128 0.83 3.35 -6.33
CA ILE A 128 -0.55 2.89 -6.31
C ILE A 128 -0.87 2.54 -4.86
N THR A 129 -1.91 3.14 -4.30
CA THR A 129 -2.34 2.88 -2.91
C THR A 129 -3.70 2.23 -2.92
N LYS A 130 -3.78 1.01 -2.39
CA LYS A 130 -5.04 0.30 -2.18
C LYS A 130 -5.81 0.97 -1.04
N LYS A 131 -7.09 1.26 -1.28
CA LYS A 131 -8.05 1.75 -0.30
C LYS A 131 -9.16 0.73 -0.13
N GLU A 132 -9.61 0.57 1.11
CA GLU A 132 -10.67 -0.37 1.48
C GLU A 132 -11.63 0.34 2.43
N LEU A 133 -12.93 0.21 2.19
CA LEU A 133 -13.97 0.67 3.12
C LEU A 133 -14.91 -0.47 3.43
N THR A 134 -14.93 -0.90 4.68
CA THR A 134 -15.88 -1.89 5.18
C THR A 134 -17.06 -1.19 5.85
N TYR A 135 -18.27 -1.51 5.41
CA TYR A 135 -19.51 -0.94 5.95
C TYR A 135 -20.61 -2.01 6.06
N ASP A 136 -21.61 -1.75 6.91
CA ASP A 136 -22.83 -2.55 6.96
C ASP A 136 -23.73 -2.13 5.79
N SER A 137 -23.97 -3.07 4.87
CA SER A 137 -24.80 -2.85 3.69
C SER A 137 -26.31 -2.90 3.98
N GLY A 138 -26.71 -3.09 5.24
CA GLY A 138 -28.06 -3.49 5.61
C GLY A 138 -28.23 -4.99 5.37
N ASN A 139 -28.92 -5.68 6.27
CA ASN A 139 -29.04 -7.16 6.36
C ASN A 139 -27.89 -7.89 7.09
N ARG A 140 -27.15 -7.22 7.99
CA ARG A 140 -26.06 -7.85 8.79
C ARG A 140 -24.97 -8.47 7.94
N LYS A 141 -24.80 -8.00 6.70
CA LYS A 141 -23.72 -8.40 5.80
C LYS A 141 -22.74 -7.24 5.70
N LEU A 142 -21.54 -7.45 6.22
CA LEU A 142 -20.41 -6.56 5.98
C LEU A 142 -20.05 -6.63 4.50
N LYS A 143 -19.98 -5.47 3.86
CA LYS A 143 -19.46 -5.30 2.50
C LYS A 143 -18.16 -4.51 2.57
N THR A 144 -17.22 -4.86 1.71
CA THR A 144 -15.95 -4.13 1.56
C THR A 144 -15.82 -3.68 0.11
N ASP A 145 -15.79 -2.38 -0.11
CA ASP A 145 -15.44 -1.82 -1.41
C ASP A 145 -13.93 -1.56 -1.46
N VAL A 146 -13.32 -1.80 -2.62
CA VAL A 146 -11.87 -1.66 -2.85
C VAL A 146 -11.66 -0.74 -4.04
N TRP A 147 -10.78 0.25 -3.89
CA TRP A 147 -10.36 1.14 -4.97
C TRP A 147 -8.87 1.49 -4.83
N PHE A 148 -8.33 2.17 -5.83
CA PHE A 148 -6.91 2.52 -5.90
C PHE A 148 -6.74 4.02 -6.11
N ASP A 149 -5.90 4.63 -5.28
CA ASP A 149 -5.43 6.00 -5.47
C ASP A 149 -4.06 5.98 -6.15
N TYR A 150 -3.80 6.98 -6.99
CA TYR A 150 -2.56 7.06 -7.75
C TYR A 150 -1.83 8.37 -7.49
N SER A 151 -0.53 8.26 -7.24
CA SER A 151 0.38 9.38 -7.18
C SER A 151 1.71 9.04 -7.84
N GLY A 152 2.60 10.02 -7.95
CA GLY A 152 3.90 9.73 -8.54
C GLY A 152 4.93 10.83 -8.46
N LYS A 153 6.10 10.49 -8.96
CA LYS A 153 7.25 11.38 -9.08
C LYS A 153 7.79 11.27 -10.50
N LEU A 154 8.26 12.38 -11.03
CA LEU A 154 8.82 12.43 -12.38
C LEU A 154 10.07 13.28 -12.38
N SER A 155 11.15 12.74 -12.94
CA SER A 155 12.39 13.45 -13.22
C SER A 155 12.73 13.28 -14.69
N ILE A 156 12.99 14.39 -15.38
CA ILE A 156 13.43 14.43 -16.76
C ILE A 156 14.70 15.28 -16.83
N ASN A 157 15.76 14.66 -17.30
CA ASN A 157 17.05 15.29 -17.53
C ASN A 157 17.52 14.99 -18.96
N LYS A 158 16.96 15.73 -19.90
CA LYS A 158 17.32 15.68 -21.32
C LYS A 158 18.06 16.96 -21.70
N LYS A 159 18.80 16.92 -22.81
CA LYS A 159 19.56 18.08 -23.33
C LYS A 159 18.73 19.36 -23.44
N GLN A 160 17.43 19.24 -23.74
CA GLN A 160 16.52 20.38 -23.96
C GLN A 160 15.50 20.59 -22.83
N LEU A 161 15.49 19.75 -21.79
CA LEU A 161 14.51 19.81 -20.71
C LEU A 161 15.10 19.27 -19.40
N LYS A 162 15.09 20.12 -18.38
CA LYS A 162 15.30 19.73 -16.98
C LYS A 162 14.01 19.99 -16.22
N TYR A 163 13.38 18.94 -15.74
CA TYR A 163 12.10 19.01 -15.04
C TYR A 163 12.07 17.95 -13.93
N SER A 164 11.56 18.31 -12.75
CA SER A 164 11.37 17.36 -11.66
C SER A 164 10.16 17.74 -10.82
N THR A 165 9.38 16.73 -10.41
CA THR A 165 8.27 16.87 -9.46
C THR A 165 8.11 15.62 -8.62
N SER A 166 7.75 15.79 -7.35
CA SER A 166 7.42 14.70 -6.43
C SER A 166 5.91 14.54 -6.20
N ASP A 167 5.11 15.47 -6.71
CA ASP A 167 3.72 15.67 -6.28
C ASP A 167 2.77 15.51 -7.47
N LEU A 168 2.85 14.36 -8.14
CA LEU A 168 1.85 13.97 -9.14
C LEU A 168 0.68 13.29 -8.44
N TYR A 169 -0.55 13.66 -8.79
CA TYR A 169 -1.77 13.11 -8.18
C TYR A 169 -2.92 12.99 -9.19
N THR A 170 -3.83 12.05 -8.96
CA THR A 170 -5.14 12.01 -9.64
C THR A 170 -6.08 13.08 -9.09
N LYS A 171 -6.93 13.65 -9.93
CA LYS A 171 -7.97 14.59 -9.50
C LYS A 171 -9.06 13.89 -8.69
#